data_AF-A0A352CUC1-F1
#
_entry.id   AF-A0A352CUC1-F1
#
_cell.length_a   1.000
_cell.length_b   1.000
_cell.length_c   1.000
_cell.angle_alpha   90.00
_cell.angle_beta   90.00
_cell.angle_gamma   90.00
#
_symmetry.space_group_name_H-M   'P 1'
#
loop_
_entity.id
_entity.type
_entity.pdbx_description
1 polymer ?
#
loop_
_entity_poly.entity_id
_entity_poly.type
_entity_poly.pdbx_seq_one_letter_code
_entity_poly.pdbx_strand_id
1 'polypeptide(L)'
;MLVMEMAAFYKKKGMTLADALEALYRKYGYFAERQVSLVREGQAGAEEISGIMQKARAERPGWFGEFKVAEIMDYLHGWQDIPPSDVLKFRMTNGDWFAMRPSGTEPKLKFYFYAKADSRQEAEKRVEQMQKAVLDHLS
;
A
#
# COMPACT_ATOMS: atom_id res chain seq x y z
N MET A 1 15.23 22.58 3.66
CA MET A 1 15.36 23.65 2.63
C MET A 1 14.23 23.58 1.61
N LEU A 2 14.00 22.43 0.95
CA LEU A 2 12.98 22.27 -0.11
C LEU A 2 11.55 22.73 0.26
N VAL A 3 11.01 22.31 1.40
CA VAL A 3 9.63 22.68 1.80
C VAL A 3 9.51 24.19 2.03
N MET A 4 10.57 24.84 2.54
CA MET A 4 10.58 26.29 2.76
C MET A 4 10.66 27.05 1.44
N GLU A 5 11.42 26.55 0.46
CA GLU A 5 11.48 27.12 -0.89
C GLU A 5 10.14 26.97 -1.62
N MET A 6 9.51 25.79 -1.52
CA MET A 6 8.15 25.58 -2.05
C MET A 6 7.15 26.54 -1.40
N ALA A 7 7.20 26.69 -0.08
CA ALA A 7 6.32 27.61 0.64
C ALA A 7 6.55 29.06 0.18
N ALA A 8 7.80 29.50 0.05
CA ALA A 8 8.13 30.83 -0.44
C ALA A 8 7.68 31.05 -1.90
N PHE A 9 7.85 30.06 -2.77
CA PHE A 9 7.42 30.10 -4.17
C PHE A 9 5.90 30.21 -4.30
N TYR A 10 5.13 29.36 -3.62
CA TYR A 10 3.68 29.38 -3.68
C TYR A 10 3.09 30.60 -2.96
N LYS A 11 3.72 31.08 -1.89
CA LYS A 11 3.33 32.33 -1.22
C LYS A 11 3.42 33.53 -2.17
N LYS A 12 4.44 33.60 -3.05
CA LYS A 12 4.52 34.64 -4.11
C LYS A 12 3.35 34.59 -5.10
N LYS A 13 2.67 33.44 -5.20
CA LYS A 13 1.48 33.23 -6.04
C LYS A 13 0.16 33.37 -5.26
N GLY A 14 0.21 33.79 -4.00
CA GLY A 14 -0.97 33.88 -3.13
C GLY A 14 -1.55 32.52 -2.72
N MET A 15 -0.80 31.43 -2.87
CA MET A 15 -1.23 30.07 -2.57
C MET A 15 -0.56 29.54 -1.29
N THR A 16 -1.28 28.72 -0.55
CA THR A 16 -0.72 27.87 0.50
C THR A 16 -0.16 26.57 -0.09
N LEU A 17 0.61 25.82 0.70
CA LEU A 17 1.02 24.46 0.29
C LEU A 17 -0.17 23.51 0.17
N ALA A 18 -1.26 23.74 0.92
CA ALA A 18 -2.48 22.96 0.80
C ALA A 18 -3.16 23.21 -0.55
N ASP A 19 -3.21 24.46 -1.01
CA ASP A 19 -3.76 24.81 -2.34
C ASP A 19 -2.92 24.18 -3.46
N ALA A 20 -1.60 24.20 -3.30
CA ALA A 20 -0.69 23.56 -4.25
C ALA A 20 -0.91 22.04 -4.31
N LEU A 21 -1.08 21.39 -3.16
CA LEU A 21 -1.39 19.96 -3.08
C LEU A 21 -2.76 19.64 -3.69
N GLU A 22 -3.77 20.45 -3.42
CA GLU A 22 -5.11 20.28 -3.98
C GLU A 22 -5.10 20.45 -5.51
N ALA A 23 -4.32 21.40 -6.03
CA ALA A 23 -4.12 21.55 -7.47
C ALA A 23 -3.44 20.32 -8.11
N LEU A 24 -2.49 19.68 -7.40
CA LEU A 24 -1.88 18.43 -7.85
C LEU A 24 -2.90 17.29 -7.88
N TYR A 25 -3.73 17.15 -6.85
CA TYR A 25 -4.79 16.14 -6.84
C TYR A 25 -5.79 16.35 -7.97
N ARG A 26 -6.22 17.58 -8.23
CA ARG A 26 -7.12 17.89 -9.36
C ARG A 26 -6.50 17.56 -10.71
N LYS A 27 -5.18 17.73 -10.86
CA LYS A 27 -4.48 17.48 -12.11
C LYS A 27 -4.20 15.99 -12.35
N TYR A 28 -3.82 15.26 -11.32
CA TYR A 28 -3.28 13.90 -11.46
C TYR A 28 -4.18 12.80 -10.88
N GLY A 29 -5.25 13.16 -10.18
CA GLY A 29 -6.11 12.26 -9.42
C GLY A 29 -5.84 12.34 -7.91
N TYR A 30 -6.83 11.93 -7.12
CA TYR A 30 -6.75 11.87 -5.67
C TYR A 30 -6.20 10.52 -5.25
N PHE A 31 -5.26 10.55 -4.30
CA PHE A 31 -4.60 9.36 -3.79
C PHE A 31 -4.95 9.18 -2.31
N ALA A 32 -5.21 7.94 -1.92
CA ALA A 32 -5.36 7.55 -0.53
C ALA A 32 -4.44 6.37 -0.24
N GLU A 33 -3.87 6.36 0.96
CA GLU A 33 -3.01 5.29 1.42
C GLU A 33 -3.30 4.95 2.88
N ARG A 34 -3.06 3.70 3.25
CA ARG A 34 -3.18 3.26 4.65
C ARG A 34 -2.21 2.14 4.95
N GLN A 35 -1.58 2.22 6.12
CA GLN A 35 -0.74 1.16 6.66
C GLN A 35 -1.42 0.53 7.86
N VAL A 36 -1.59 -0.80 7.84
CA VAL A 36 -2.06 -1.57 9.01
C VAL A 36 -1.08 -2.70 9.31
N SER A 37 -1.09 -3.20 10.54
CA SER A 37 -0.15 -4.22 10.98
C SER A 37 -0.88 -5.31 11.73
N LEU A 38 -0.68 -6.55 11.31
CA LEU A 38 -1.03 -7.72 12.09
C LEU A 38 0.12 -7.99 13.05
N VAL A 39 -0.14 -7.93 14.35
CA VAL A 39 0.86 -8.21 15.39
C VAL A 39 0.56 -9.58 15.98
N ARG A 40 1.61 -10.36 16.20
CA ARG A 40 1.58 -11.64 16.91
C ARG A 40 2.62 -11.62 18.02
N GLU A 41 2.62 -12.65 18.85
CA GLU A 41 3.49 -12.71 20.03
C GLU A 41 4.50 -13.85 19.93
N GLY A 42 5.72 -13.56 20.39
CA GLY A 42 6.79 -14.55 20.51
C GLY A 42 7.21 -15.21 19.20
N GLN A 43 7.91 -16.33 19.35
CA GLN A 43 8.42 -17.12 18.23
C GLN A 43 7.30 -17.74 17.39
N ALA A 44 6.26 -18.26 18.04
CA ALA A 44 5.09 -18.82 17.35
C ALA A 44 4.43 -17.78 16.42
N GLY A 45 4.37 -16.52 16.84
CA GLY A 45 3.88 -15.43 16.02
C GLY A 45 4.74 -15.14 14.79
N ALA A 46 6.06 -15.28 14.90
CA ALA A 46 6.97 -15.13 13.76
C ALA A 46 6.79 -16.27 12.74
N GLU A 47 6.59 -17.50 13.23
CA GLU A 47 6.30 -18.67 12.39
C GLU A 47 4.95 -18.54 11.67
N GLU A 48 3.90 -18.07 12.36
CA GLU A 48 2.60 -17.79 11.75
C GLU A 48 2.72 -16.77 10.62
N ILE A 49 3.44 -15.67 10.84
CA ILE A 49 3.66 -14.63 9.82
C ILE A 49 4.44 -15.17 8.62
N SER A 50 5.47 -15.99 8.86
CA SER A 50 6.21 -16.65 7.77
C SER A 50 5.28 -17.57 6.97
N GLY A 51 4.43 -18.33 7.66
CA GLY A 51 3.41 -19.19 7.04
C GLY A 51 2.43 -18.40 6.17
N ILE A 52 1.93 -17.26 6.66
CA ILE A 52 1.04 -16.37 5.88
C ILE A 52 1.73 -15.90 4.60
N MET A 53 2.99 -15.44 4.69
CA MET A 53 3.75 -14.99 3.52
C MET A 53 3.99 -16.12 2.51
N GLN A 54 4.36 -17.32 2.98
CA GLN A 54 4.58 -18.49 2.12
C GLN A 54 3.29 -18.96 1.45
N LYS A 55 2.17 -18.98 2.19
CA LYS A 55 0.85 -19.32 1.65
C LYS A 55 0.43 -18.35 0.55
N ALA A 56 0.54 -17.04 0.80
CA ALA A 56 0.22 -16.01 -0.18
C ALA A 56 1.08 -16.13 -1.46
N ARG A 57 2.37 -16.49 -1.32
CA ARG A 57 3.28 -16.77 -2.45
C ARG A 57 2.83 -17.99 -3.25
N ALA A 58 2.45 -19.06 -2.58
CA ALA A 58 2.09 -20.32 -3.22
C ALA A 58 0.73 -20.26 -3.92
N GLU A 59 -0.28 -19.68 -3.26
CA GLU A 59 -1.65 -19.64 -3.77
C GLU A 59 -1.85 -18.66 -4.92
N ARG A 60 -1.04 -17.58 -4.97
CA ARG A 60 -1.12 -16.51 -5.98
C ARG A 60 -2.57 -16.07 -6.25
N PRO A 61 -3.29 -15.57 -5.23
CA PRO A 61 -4.72 -15.27 -5.32
C PRO A 61 -5.01 -14.32 -6.48
N GLY A 62 -6.00 -14.68 -7.30
CA GLY A 62 -6.46 -13.86 -8.42
C GLY A 62 -7.44 -12.76 -8.01
N TRP A 63 -7.96 -12.81 -6.78
CA TRP A 63 -9.00 -11.91 -6.28
C TRP A 63 -8.93 -11.72 -4.76
N PHE A 64 -9.32 -10.53 -4.31
CA PHE A 64 -9.62 -10.23 -2.90
C PHE A 64 -10.97 -9.53 -2.84
N GLY A 65 -12.03 -10.25 -2.45
CA GLY A 65 -13.41 -9.75 -2.57
C GLY A 65 -13.72 -9.34 -4.02
N GLU A 66 -14.06 -8.08 -4.24
CA GLU A 66 -14.32 -7.51 -5.58
C GLU A 66 -13.06 -7.09 -6.35
N PHE A 67 -11.88 -7.09 -5.72
CA PHE A 67 -10.64 -6.61 -6.32
C PHE A 67 -9.93 -7.72 -7.10
N LYS A 68 -9.92 -7.60 -8.44
CA LYS A 68 -9.19 -8.51 -9.34
C LYS A 68 -7.70 -8.20 -9.38
N VAL A 69 -6.88 -9.19 -9.12
CA VAL A 69 -5.42 -9.10 -9.21
C VAL A 69 -5.00 -9.14 -10.68
N ALA A 70 -4.29 -8.12 -11.12
CA ALA A 70 -3.69 -8.02 -12.45
C ALA A 70 -2.24 -8.52 -12.46
N GLU A 71 -1.50 -8.27 -11.38
CA GLU A 71 -0.09 -8.64 -11.28
C GLU A 71 0.30 -8.86 -9.81
N ILE A 72 1.17 -9.85 -9.60
CA ILE A 72 1.82 -10.10 -8.32
C ILE A 72 3.33 -9.95 -8.53
N MET A 73 3.92 -8.98 -7.84
CA MET A 73 5.36 -8.76 -7.77
C MET A 73 5.89 -9.37 -6.48
N ASP A 74 6.78 -10.35 -6.59
CA ASP A 74 7.51 -10.93 -5.45
C ASP A 74 8.95 -10.44 -5.48
N TYR A 75 9.35 -9.76 -4.42
CA TYR A 75 10.68 -9.17 -4.29
C TYR A 75 11.66 -10.10 -3.56
N LEU A 76 11.26 -11.33 -3.22
CA LEU A 76 12.09 -12.25 -2.42
C LEU A 76 13.48 -12.50 -3.03
N HIS A 77 13.58 -12.53 -4.36
CA HIS A 77 14.84 -12.69 -5.10
C HIS A 77 15.31 -11.41 -5.80
N GLY A 78 14.76 -10.26 -5.38
CA GLY A 78 14.93 -8.98 -6.05
C GLY A 78 13.98 -8.85 -7.25
N TRP A 79 13.90 -7.64 -7.80
CA TRP A 79 13.07 -7.34 -8.96
C TRP A 79 13.69 -6.19 -9.75
N GLN A 80 14.22 -6.47 -10.95
CA GLN A 80 15.00 -5.51 -11.73
C GLN A 80 16.17 -4.95 -10.88
N ASP A 81 16.26 -3.63 -10.73
CA ASP A 81 17.28 -2.95 -9.93
C ASP A 81 16.95 -2.92 -8.42
N ILE A 82 15.86 -3.56 -8.00
CA ILE A 82 15.43 -3.60 -6.59
C ILE A 82 16.07 -4.82 -5.92
N PRO A 83 16.82 -4.66 -4.82
CA PRO A 83 17.46 -5.76 -4.12
C PRO A 83 16.44 -6.70 -3.46
N PRO A 84 16.84 -7.96 -3.16
CA PRO A 84 16.02 -8.93 -2.47
C PRO A 84 15.39 -8.42 -1.18
N SER A 85 14.09 -8.62 -1.01
CA SER A 85 13.35 -8.32 0.21
C SER A 85 12.10 -9.17 0.35
N ASP A 86 11.72 -9.52 1.58
CA ASP A 86 10.50 -10.28 1.84
C ASP A 86 9.27 -9.36 1.68
N VAL A 87 8.85 -9.13 0.43
CA VAL A 87 7.72 -8.28 0.08
C VAL A 87 6.94 -8.93 -1.06
N LEU A 88 5.63 -8.96 -0.89
CA LEU A 88 4.69 -9.23 -1.97
C LEU A 88 3.88 -7.97 -2.26
N LYS A 89 3.75 -7.61 -3.54
CA LYS A 89 2.89 -6.52 -3.99
C LYS A 89 1.88 -7.04 -5.01
N PHE A 90 0.61 -6.75 -4.76
CA PHE A 90 -0.52 -7.11 -5.60
C PHE A 90 -1.05 -5.84 -6.26
N ARG A 91 -1.01 -5.78 -7.59
CA ARG A 91 -1.60 -4.70 -8.37
C ARG A 91 -2.94 -5.16 -8.92
N MET A 92 -3.99 -4.38 -8.68
CA MET A 92 -5.35 -4.64 -9.13
C MET A 92 -5.56 -4.12 -10.56
N THR A 93 -6.58 -4.64 -11.26
CA THR A 93 -6.87 -4.22 -12.64
C THR A 93 -7.28 -2.76 -12.78
N ASN A 94 -7.81 -2.14 -11.72
CA ASN A 94 -8.17 -0.72 -11.68
C ASN A 94 -6.99 0.20 -11.32
N GLY A 95 -5.79 -0.35 -11.10
CA GLY A 95 -4.59 0.40 -10.74
C GLY A 95 -4.34 0.56 -9.24
N ASP A 96 -5.31 0.19 -8.39
CA ASP A 96 -5.09 0.10 -6.94
C ASP A 96 -4.07 -0.99 -6.64
N TRP A 97 -3.43 -0.91 -5.48
CA TRP A 97 -2.49 -1.95 -5.08
C TRP A 97 -2.40 -2.07 -3.57
N PHE A 98 -1.99 -3.24 -3.12
CA PHE A 98 -1.49 -3.41 -1.76
C PHE A 98 -0.18 -4.19 -1.74
N ALA A 99 0.58 -4.03 -0.67
CA ALA A 99 1.77 -4.82 -0.41
C ALA A 99 1.76 -5.37 1.01
N MET A 100 2.35 -6.55 1.19
CA MET A 100 2.55 -7.17 2.49
C MET A 100 4.02 -7.48 2.72
N ARG A 101 4.49 -7.20 3.94
CA ARG A 101 5.90 -7.30 4.33
C ARG A 101 6.02 -7.64 5.83
N PRO A 102 6.69 -8.74 6.22
CA PRO A 102 7.03 -8.98 7.61
C PRO A 102 8.04 -7.94 8.12
N SER A 103 7.91 -7.59 9.39
CA SER A 103 8.88 -6.77 10.12
C SER A 103 10.09 -7.64 10.47
N GLY A 104 11.30 -7.17 10.17
CA GLY A 104 12.52 -7.96 10.39
C GLY A 104 12.91 -8.12 11.86
N THR A 105 12.33 -7.33 12.76
CA THR A 105 12.72 -7.27 14.19
C THR A 105 11.60 -7.63 15.15
N GLU A 106 10.35 -7.69 14.68
CA GLU A 106 9.17 -7.95 15.51
C GLU A 106 8.26 -8.93 14.77
N PRO A 107 7.52 -9.82 15.46
CA PRO A 107 6.47 -10.66 14.86
C PRO A 107 5.27 -9.79 14.43
N LYS A 108 5.47 -9.02 13.36
CA LYS A 108 4.50 -8.08 12.79
C LYS A 108 4.49 -8.17 11.27
N LEU A 109 3.32 -8.37 10.69
CA LEU A 109 3.12 -8.32 9.24
C LEU A 109 2.47 -6.98 8.87
N LYS A 110 3.19 -6.15 8.10
CA LYS A 110 2.73 -4.84 7.65
C LYS A 110 2.03 -4.96 6.31
N PHE A 111 0.89 -4.31 6.19
CA PHE A 111 0.16 -4.13 4.94
C PHE A 111 0.14 -2.65 4.58
N TYR A 112 0.37 -2.36 3.30
CA TYR A 112 0.32 -1.04 2.71
C TYR A 112 -0.75 -1.07 1.62
N PHE A 113 -1.80 -0.27 1.77
CA PHE A 113 -2.89 -0.15 0.82
C PHE A 113 -2.83 1.19 0.11
N TYR A 114 -3.15 1.21 -1.17
CA TYR A 114 -3.10 2.41 -2.00
C TYR A 114 -4.21 2.39 -3.04
N ALA A 115 -4.92 3.51 -3.15
CA ALA A 115 -5.90 3.71 -4.20
C ALA A 115 -5.76 5.07 -4.88
N LYS A 116 -6.15 5.11 -6.15
CA LYS A 116 -6.27 6.34 -6.94
C LYS A 116 -7.70 6.49 -7.44
N ALA A 117 -8.29 7.66 -7.27
CA ALA A 117 -9.63 7.96 -7.75
C ALA A 117 -9.79 9.43 -8.18
N ASP A 118 -10.99 9.77 -8.68
CA ASP A 118 -11.34 11.13 -9.12
C ASP A 118 -11.75 12.04 -7.96
N SER A 119 -11.91 11.49 -6.75
CA SER A 119 -12.16 12.25 -5.54
C SER A 119 -11.46 11.63 -4.34
N ARG A 120 -11.19 12.46 -3.32
CA ARG A 120 -10.59 12.00 -2.06
C ARG A 120 -11.44 10.93 -1.38
N GLN A 121 -12.75 11.16 -1.31
CA GLN A 121 -13.71 10.27 -0.66
C GLN A 121 -13.72 8.88 -1.32
N GLU A 122 -13.68 8.83 -2.65
CA GLU A 122 -13.66 7.58 -3.39
C GLU A 122 -12.33 6.84 -3.20
N ALA A 123 -11.19 7.55 -3.22
CA ALA A 123 -9.89 6.93 -2.95
C ALA A 123 -9.83 6.33 -1.54
N GLU A 124 -10.29 7.06 -0.52
CA GLU A 124 -10.33 6.59 0.86
C GLU A 124 -11.25 5.37 1.03
N LYS A 125 -12.43 5.41 0.40
CA LYS A 125 -13.38 4.29 0.41
C LYS A 125 -12.77 3.03 -0.23
N ARG A 126 -12.09 3.16 -1.37
CA ARG A 126 -11.44 2.01 -2.03
C ARG A 126 -10.33 1.40 -1.18
N VAL A 127 -9.53 2.23 -0.50
CA VAL A 127 -8.53 1.74 0.47
C VAL A 127 -9.21 0.96 1.59
N GLU A 128 -10.31 1.45 2.14
CA GLU A 128 -11.05 0.77 3.21
C GLU A 128 -11.64 -0.57 2.74
N GLN A 129 -12.28 -0.59 1.58
CA GLN A 129 -12.85 -1.81 0.99
C GLN A 129 -11.76 -2.85 0.69
N MET A 130 -10.64 -2.43 0.09
CA MET A 130 -9.52 -3.31 -0.21
C MET A 130 -8.86 -3.83 1.06
N GLN A 131 -8.66 -2.97 2.07
CA GLN A 131 -8.16 -3.39 3.38
C GLN A 131 -9.03 -4.49 3.96
N LYS A 132 -10.36 -4.27 4.00
CA LYS A 132 -11.29 -5.27 4.54
C LYS A 132 -11.21 -6.58 3.76
N ALA A 133 -11.29 -6.52 2.43
CA ALA A 133 -11.26 -7.71 1.58
C ALA A 133 -9.97 -8.53 1.74
N VAL A 134 -8.82 -7.86 1.89
CA VAL A 134 -7.53 -8.52 2.10
C VAL A 134 -7.43 -9.14 3.49
N LEU A 135 -7.84 -8.42 4.54
CA LEU A 135 -7.77 -8.96 5.91
C LEU A 135 -8.75 -10.13 6.12
N ASP A 136 -9.94 -10.07 5.52
CA ASP A 136 -10.92 -11.16 5.56
C ASP A 136 -10.40 -12.42 4.85
N HIS A 137 -9.61 -12.27 3.78
CA HIS A 137 -9.01 -13.39 3.05
C HIS A 137 -7.90 -14.11 3.83
N LEU A 138 -7.29 -13.43 4.80
CA LEU A 138 -6.22 -13.97 5.63
C LEU A 138 -6.73 -14.64 6.91
N SER A 139 -8.02 -14.48 7.22
CA SER A 139 -8.68 -15.07 8.39
C SER A 139 -9.20 -16.46 8.08
#